data_AF-A0A6M1SSX7-F1
#
_entry.id   AF-A0A6M1SSX7-F1
#
_cell.length_a   1.000
_cell.length_b   1.000
_cell.length_c   1.000
_cell.angle_alpha   90.00
_cell.angle_beta   90.00
_cell.angle_gamma   90.00
#
_symmetry.space_group_name_H-M   'P 1'
#
loop_
_entity.id
_entity.type
_entity.pdbx_description
1 polymer ?
#
loop_
_entity_poly.entity_id
_entity_poly.type
_entity_poly.pdbx_seq_one_letter_code
_entity_poly.pdbx_strand_id
1 'polypeptide(L)'
;YYHREALLPDVTSNAALRERFFGGVKKPVFTSANAQNHLMTLAEMLAMYCLVWSPTPWQLVAVKPPALGDKEAGTYQQEQAVIDDFVVGLPQCARLMAHVPSLMIFDDHDVTDDWNLTADWERCAYGHPFSKRIIGNALVAYLLCQGWGNAPEKLNPLLLHASTLLERDGPLNASAQDSFIEQLLRFQGW
;
A
#
# COMPACT_ATOMS: atom_id res chain seq x y z
N TYR A 1 -10.54 -13.97 -6.21
CA TYR A 1 -10.04 -13.28 -4.99
C TYR A 1 -8.52 -13.40 -4.93
N TYR A 2 -7.97 -14.61 -5.06
CA TYR A 2 -6.52 -14.90 -5.13
C TYR A 2 -5.84 -14.66 -6.49
N HIS A 3 -6.27 -13.62 -7.22
CA HIS A 3 -5.75 -13.32 -8.57
C HIS A 3 -5.41 -11.84 -8.73
N ARG A 4 -5.09 -11.15 -7.63
CA ARG A 4 -4.75 -9.72 -7.63
C ARG A 4 -3.46 -9.43 -8.40
N GLU A 5 -2.53 -10.38 -8.40
CA GLU A 5 -1.30 -10.32 -9.18
C GLU A 5 -1.56 -10.12 -10.68
N ALA A 6 -2.71 -10.57 -11.21
CA ALA A 6 -3.08 -10.35 -12.60
C ALA A 6 -3.45 -8.89 -12.92
N LEU A 7 -3.73 -8.08 -11.90
CA LEU A 7 -3.98 -6.64 -12.05
C LEU A 7 -2.67 -5.83 -12.00
N LEU A 8 -1.61 -6.38 -11.40
CA LEU A 8 -0.36 -5.66 -11.23
C LEU A 8 0.32 -5.45 -12.61
N PRO A 9 0.89 -4.26 -12.87
CA PRO A 9 1.51 -3.96 -14.16
C PRO A 9 2.70 -4.88 -14.43
N ASP A 10 2.64 -5.59 -15.54
CA ASP A 10 3.75 -6.40 -16.02
C ASP A 10 4.56 -5.61 -17.07
N VAL A 11 5.88 -5.55 -16.89
CA VAL A 11 6.74 -4.70 -17.73
C VAL A 11 6.82 -5.29 -19.14
N THR A 12 6.18 -4.66 -20.12
CA THR A 12 6.34 -4.96 -21.55
C THR A 12 7.15 -3.86 -22.22
N SER A 13 8.47 -4.03 -22.34
CA SER A 13 9.29 -3.18 -23.22
C SER A 13 10.20 -4.03 -24.12
N ASN A 14 9.94 -3.97 -25.44
CA ASN A 14 10.76 -4.45 -26.57
C ASN A 14 11.77 -5.56 -26.27
N ALA A 15 11.28 -6.80 -26.25
CA ALA A 15 12.08 -8.03 -26.09
C ALA A 15 13.26 -8.14 -27.08
N ALA A 16 13.11 -7.62 -28.30
CA ALA A 16 14.08 -7.81 -29.38
C ALA A 16 15.44 -7.11 -29.18
N LEU A 17 15.53 -6.04 -28.38
CA LEU A 17 16.78 -5.29 -28.16
C LEU A 17 17.59 -5.81 -26.95
N ARG A 18 16.94 -6.49 -25.99
CA ARG A 18 17.54 -6.89 -24.71
C ARG A 18 18.12 -8.30 -24.70
N GLU A 19 17.51 -9.24 -25.41
CA GLU A 19 18.00 -10.63 -25.54
C GLU A 19 19.43 -10.68 -26.10
N ARG A 20 19.83 -9.64 -26.85
CA ARG A 20 21.18 -9.51 -27.43
C ARG A 20 22.25 -8.97 -26.49
N PHE A 21 21.91 -8.35 -25.35
CA PHE A 21 22.90 -7.65 -24.51
C PHE A 21 22.82 -7.91 -23.00
N PHE A 22 21.66 -8.30 -22.43
CA PHE A 22 21.51 -8.45 -20.99
C PHE A 22 20.62 -9.66 -20.64
N GLY A 23 21.24 -10.80 -20.31
CA GLY A 23 20.57 -12.03 -19.85
C GLY A 23 20.03 -11.95 -18.42
N GLY A 24 19.40 -10.83 -18.04
CA GLY A 24 18.82 -10.64 -16.71
C GLY A 24 17.36 -11.08 -16.65
N VAL A 25 17.00 -11.88 -15.65
CA VAL A 25 15.62 -12.31 -15.38
C VAL A 25 14.76 -11.08 -15.04
N LYS A 26 13.62 -10.95 -15.71
CA LYS A 26 12.61 -9.89 -15.49
C LYS A 26 12.21 -9.85 -14.01
N LYS A 27 12.33 -8.70 -13.35
CA LYS A 27 11.63 -8.43 -12.08
C LYS A 27 10.39 -7.56 -12.38
N PRO A 28 9.18 -7.96 -11.93
CA PRO A 28 8.00 -7.11 -12.01
C PRO A 28 8.19 -5.81 -11.22
N VAL A 29 7.39 -4.77 -11.50
CA VAL A 29 7.45 -3.49 -10.76
C VAL A 29 7.15 -3.71 -9.27
N PHE A 30 6.17 -4.55 -8.99
CA PHE A 30 5.81 -4.96 -7.63
C PHE A 30 6.35 -6.37 -7.41
N THR A 31 7.44 -6.47 -6.65
CA THR A 31 8.01 -7.74 -6.21
C THR A 31 7.55 -8.00 -4.79
N SER A 32 6.77 -9.06 -4.59
CA SER A 32 6.46 -9.58 -3.27
C SER A 32 6.28 -11.09 -3.38
N ALA A 33 6.77 -11.83 -2.38
CA ALA A 33 6.46 -13.25 -2.21
C ALA A 33 4.94 -13.51 -2.16
N ASN A 34 4.15 -12.48 -1.81
CA ASN A 34 2.70 -12.51 -1.68
C ASN A 34 2.04 -11.42 -2.55
N ALA A 35 2.42 -11.29 -3.82
CA ALA A 35 1.79 -10.33 -4.76
C ALA A 35 0.24 -10.45 -4.82
N GLN A 36 -0.30 -11.61 -4.44
CA GLN A 36 -1.75 -11.86 -4.32
C GLN A 36 -2.43 -11.03 -3.22
N ASN A 37 -1.68 -10.52 -2.23
CA ASN A 37 -2.19 -9.76 -1.09
C ASN A 37 -1.77 -8.28 -1.12
N HIS A 38 -1.22 -7.81 -2.24
CA HIS A 38 -0.78 -6.42 -2.37
C HIS A 38 -1.96 -5.45 -2.26
N LEU A 39 -1.83 -4.46 -1.37
CA LEU A 39 -2.80 -3.37 -1.23
C LEU A 39 -2.67 -2.43 -2.44
N MET A 40 -3.77 -2.00 -3.04
CA MET A 40 -3.74 -1.21 -4.27
C MET A 40 -4.44 0.13 -4.12
N THR A 41 -5.57 0.14 -3.41
CA THR A 41 -6.43 1.32 -3.26
C THR A 41 -6.09 2.09 -1.98
N LEU A 42 -6.39 3.38 -1.96
CA LEU A 42 -6.23 4.19 -0.75
C LEU A 42 -7.05 3.64 0.42
N ALA A 43 -8.26 3.13 0.17
CA ALA A 43 -9.11 2.54 1.19
C ALA A 43 -8.47 1.31 1.84
N GLU A 44 -7.81 0.45 1.05
CA GLU A 44 -7.07 -0.70 1.56
C GLU A 44 -5.88 -0.29 2.43
N MET A 45 -5.11 0.71 1.99
CA MET A 45 -3.99 1.24 2.76
C MET A 45 -4.45 1.83 4.10
N LEU A 46 -5.50 2.65 4.09
CA LEU A 46 -6.07 3.23 5.32
C LEU A 46 -6.66 2.16 6.24
N ALA A 47 -7.35 1.16 5.67
CA ALA A 47 -7.87 0.03 6.44
C ALA A 47 -6.74 -0.73 7.14
N MET A 48 -5.63 -0.99 6.44
CA MET A 48 -4.44 -1.62 7.03
C MET A 48 -3.95 -0.81 8.23
N TYR A 49 -3.69 0.49 8.08
CA TYR A 49 -3.25 1.35 9.19
C TYR A 49 -4.20 1.30 10.41
N CYS A 50 -5.51 1.28 10.19
CA CYS A 50 -6.48 1.17 11.27
C CYS A 50 -6.43 -0.21 11.97
N LEU A 51 -6.26 -1.29 11.20
CA LEU A 51 -6.39 -2.67 11.68
C LEU A 51 -5.10 -3.21 12.32
N VAL A 52 -3.92 -2.74 11.92
CA VAL A 52 -2.66 -3.31 12.43
C VAL A 52 -2.26 -2.83 13.82
N TRP A 53 -2.75 -1.68 14.27
CA TRP A 53 -2.31 -1.05 15.53
C TRP A 53 -3.34 -1.10 16.65
N SER A 54 -4.58 -1.52 16.37
CA SER A 54 -5.66 -1.46 17.35
C SER A 54 -6.66 -2.61 17.18
N PRO A 55 -7.10 -3.25 18.27
CA PRO A 55 -8.19 -4.23 18.20
C PRO A 55 -9.56 -3.58 17.98
N THR A 56 -9.70 -2.26 18.17
CA THR A 56 -11.01 -1.59 18.11
C THR A 56 -11.62 -1.61 16.71
N PRO A 57 -10.90 -1.26 15.62
CA PRO A 57 -11.48 -1.28 14.28
C PRO A 57 -11.93 -2.67 13.82
N TRP A 58 -11.30 -3.75 14.33
CA TRP A 58 -11.73 -5.12 14.04
C TRP A 58 -13.16 -5.42 14.51
N GLN A 59 -13.66 -4.73 15.54
CA GLN A 59 -15.04 -4.88 16.00
C GLN A 59 -16.07 -4.35 14.99
N LEU A 60 -15.63 -3.55 14.01
CA LEU A 60 -16.46 -2.98 12.95
C LEU A 60 -16.39 -3.80 11.66
N VAL A 61 -15.50 -4.79 11.59
CA VAL A 61 -15.30 -5.62 10.40
C VAL A 61 -16.11 -6.91 10.51
N ALA A 62 -17.10 -7.07 9.64
CA ALA A 62 -17.83 -8.32 9.49
C ALA A 62 -17.17 -9.15 8.38
N VAL A 63 -16.23 -10.02 8.75
CA VAL A 63 -15.52 -10.88 7.79
C VAL A 63 -16.49 -11.94 7.25
N LYS A 64 -16.64 -11.97 5.92
CA LYS A 64 -17.42 -13.00 5.22
C LYS A 64 -16.56 -13.57 4.09
N PRO A 65 -16.37 -14.91 4.04
CA PRO A 65 -15.61 -15.52 2.96
C PRO A 65 -16.30 -15.22 1.62
N PRO A 66 -15.54 -14.82 0.58
CA PRO A 66 -16.08 -14.68 -0.75
C PRO A 66 -16.45 -16.06 -1.34
N ALA A 67 -17.16 -16.07 -2.47
CA ALA A 67 -17.34 -17.30 -3.24
C ALA A 67 -15.99 -17.76 -3.81
N LEU A 68 -15.53 -18.93 -3.41
CA LEU A 68 -14.21 -19.48 -3.73
C LEU A 68 -14.34 -20.94 -4.20
N GLY A 69 -13.43 -21.39 -5.07
CA GLY A 69 -13.30 -22.81 -5.38
C GLY A 69 -12.66 -23.58 -4.20
N ASP A 70 -12.82 -24.91 -4.17
CA ASP A 70 -12.41 -25.75 -3.02
C ASP A 70 -10.96 -25.52 -2.56
N LYS A 71 -10.02 -25.39 -3.51
CA LYS A 71 -8.60 -25.12 -3.20
C LYS A 71 -8.42 -23.76 -2.54
N GLU A 72 -9.02 -22.72 -3.10
CA GLU A 72 -8.92 -21.35 -2.60
C GLU A 72 -9.65 -21.19 -1.25
N ALA A 73 -10.75 -21.92 -1.05
CA ALA A 73 -11.45 -21.96 0.23
C ALA A 73 -10.56 -22.54 1.34
N GLY A 74 -9.79 -23.59 1.03
CA GLY A 74 -8.79 -24.14 1.96
C GLY A 74 -7.70 -23.12 2.33
N THR A 75 -7.14 -22.42 1.33
CA THR A 75 -6.18 -21.33 1.57
C THR A 75 -6.79 -20.21 2.43
N TYR A 76 -8.00 -19.77 2.10
CA TYR A 76 -8.72 -18.73 2.85
C TYR A 76 -8.90 -19.09 4.31
N GLN A 77 -9.29 -20.34 4.61
CA GLN A 77 -9.44 -20.79 5.99
C GLN A 77 -8.12 -20.75 6.77
N GLN A 78 -7.01 -21.11 6.12
CA GLN A 78 -5.68 -21.06 6.75
C GLN A 78 -5.26 -19.60 7.03
N GLU A 79 -5.43 -18.71 6.06
CA GLU A 79 -5.11 -17.29 6.22
C GLU A 79 -6.03 -16.61 7.26
N GLN A 80 -7.32 -16.96 7.28
CA GLN A 80 -8.27 -16.44 8.26
C GLN A 80 -7.85 -16.82 9.68
N ALA A 81 -7.42 -18.06 9.91
CA ALA A 81 -6.95 -18.47 11.23
C ALA A 81 -5.73 -17.66 11.70
N VAL A 82 -4.81 -17.33 10.79
CA VAL A 82 -3.65 -16.46 11.10
C VAL A 82 -4.10 -15.04 11.45
N ILE A 83 -5.07 -14.48 10.72
CA ILE A 83 -5.64 -13.16 11.03
C ILE A 83 -6.35 -13.18 12.38
N ASP A 84 -7.13 -14.22 12.66
CA ASP A 84 -7.86 -14.36 13.94
C ASP A 84 -6.87 -14.40 15.12
N ASP A 85 -5.80 -15.17 15.00
CA ASP A 85 -4.73 -15.24 16.01
C ASP A 85 -4.00 -13.89 16.18
N PHE A 86 -3.72 -13.19 15.08
CA PHE A 86 -3.15 -11.84 15.10
C PHE A 86 -4.06 -10.88 15.88
N VAL A 87 -5.36 -10.89 15.61
CA VAL A 87 -6.36 -10.03 16.28
C VAL A 87 -6.43 -10.32 17.78
N VAL A 88 -6.33 -11.58 18.19
CA VAL A 88 -6.27 -11.98 19.61
C VAL A 88 -5.05 -11.38 20.32
N GLY A 89 -3.92 -11.23 19.62
CA GLY A 89 -2.68 -10.65 20.18
C GLY A 89 -2.62 -9.11 20.20
N LEU A 90 -3.44 -8.43 19.38
CA LEU A 90 -3.41 -6.98 19.23
C LEU A 90 -3.59 -6.17 20.54
N PRO A 91 -4.46 -6.55 21.49
CA PRO A 91 -4.65 -5.78 22.73
C PRO A 91 -3.34 -5.59 23.53
N GLN A 92 -2.45 -6.57 23.50
CA GLN A 92 -1.17 -6.56 24.19
C GLN A 92 -0.19 -5.61 23.49
N CYS A 93 -0.11 -5.68 22.15
CA CYS A 93 0.69 -4.78 21.33
C CYS A 93 0.22 -3.33 21.48
N ALA A 94 -1.09 -3.08 21.34
CA ALA A 94 -1.68 -1.75 21.48
C ALA A 94 -1.39 -1.15 22.87
N ARG A 95 -1.46 -1.98 23.93
CA ARG A 95 -1.08 -1.55 25.28
C ARG A 95 0.40 -1.17 25.35
N LEU A 96 1.31 -1.99 24.83
CA LEU A 96 2.74 -1.66 24.83
C LEU A 96 3.01 -0.31 24.15
N MET A 97 2.47 -0.13 22.95
CA MET A 97 2.64 1.10 22.16
C MET A 97 2.06 2.35 22.85
N ALA A 98 0.97 2.20 23.62
CA ALA A 98 0.39 3.29 24.39
C ALA A 98 1.24 3.74 25.59
N HIS A 99 2.14 2.87 26.09
CA HIS A 99 2.97 3.16 27.27
C HIS A 99 4.44 3.48 26.90
N VAL A 100 4.85 3.24 25.67
CA VAL A 100 6.24 3.42 25.22
C VAL A 100 6.27 4.39 24.05
N PRO A 101 7.02 5.51 24.16
CA PRO A 101 7.28 6.38 23.02
C PRO A 101 7.84 5.56 21.86
N SER A 102 7.11 5.54 20.75
CA SER A 102 7.41 4.71 19.59
C SER A 102 7.66 5.59 18.39
N LEU A 103 8.88 5.52 17.85
CA LEU A 103 9.29 6.25 16.66
C LEU A 103 9.16 5.31 15.47
N MET A 104 8.42 5.73 14.45
CA MET A 104 8.25 4.97 13.22
C MET A 104 8.57 5.84 12.01
N ILE A 105 9.13 5.20 11.00
CA ILE A 105 9.40 5.79 9.69
C ILE A 105 8.87 4.83 8.63
N PHE A 106 8.51 5.41 7.50
CA PHE A 106 8.08 4.69 6.32
C PHE A 106 9.22 3.89 5.70
N ASP A 107 8.90 2.69 5.27
CA ASP A 107 9.82 1.70 4.73
C ASP A 107 9.38 1.29 3.31
N ASP A 108 10.29 0.71 2.51
CA ASP A 108 9.91 0.26 1.17
C ASP A 108 8.91 -0.90 1.23
N HIS A 109 9.02 -1.77 2.24
CA HIS A 109 8.09 -2.88 2.45
C HIS A 109 6.66 -2.44 2.83
N ASP A 110 6.42 -1.17 3.16
CA ASP A 110 5.06 -0.62 3.26
C ASP A 110 4.35 -0.56 1.90
N VAL A 111 5.10 -0.66 0.79
CA VAL A 111 4.59 -0.58 -0.59
C VAL A 111 5.02 -1.77 -1.42
N THR A 112 6.33 -1.96 -1.61
CA THR A 112 6.91 -3.08 -2.38
C THR A 112 8.39 -3.18 -2.11
N ASP A 113 8.91 -4.41 -2.12
CA ASP A 113 10.35 -4.67 -2.02
C ASP A 113 11.12 -3.90 -3.12
N ASP A 114 12.34 -3.44 -2.79
CA ASP A 114 13.27 -2.75 -3.70
C ASP A 114 12.74 -1.40 -4.25
N TRP A 115 11.81 -0.73 -3.55
CA TRP A 115 11.24 0.55 -3.99
C TRP A 115 12.34 1.61 -4.18
N ASN A 116 12.36 2.24 -5.37
CA ASN A 116 13.31 3.29 -5.76
C ASN A 116 14.77 2.83 -5.78
N LEU A 117 15.02 1.52 -5.79
CA LEU A 117 16.38 0.98 -5.78
C LEU A 117 17.17 1.30 -7.07
N THR A 118 16.49 1.41 -8.22
CA THR A 118 17.13 1.71 -9.51
C THR A 118 16.34 2.71 -10.36
N ALA A 119 17.04 3.51 -11.16
CA ALA A 119 16.43 4.48 -12.08
C ALA A 119 15.56 3.80 -13.16
N ASP A 120 15.93 2.58 -13.58
CA ASP A 120 15.13 1.78 -14.53
C ASP A 120 13.81 1.34 -13.90
N TRP A 121 13.85 0.89 -12.63
CA TRP A 121 12.64 0.57 -11.87
C TRP A 121 11.76 1.81 -11.71
N GLU A 122 12.35 2.94 -11.30
CA GLU A 122 11.66 4.20 -11.09
C GLU A 122 10.91 4.65 -12.36
N ARG A 123 11.61 4.64 -13.50
CA ARG A 123 11.04 5.01 -14.79
C ARG A 123 9.89 4.07 -15.18
N CYS A 124 10.02 2.78 -14.90
CA CYS A 124 8.98 1.81 -15.20
C CYS A 124 7.75 2.00 -14.29
N ALA A 125 7.96 2.11 -12.99
CA ALA A 125 6.92 2.24 -11.98
C ALA A 125 6.14 3.56 -12.14
N TYR A 126 6.83 4.69 -12.21
CA TYR A 126 6.20 5.99 -12.39
C TYR A 126 5.79 6.27 -13.84
N GLY A 127 6.28 5.49 -14.81
CA GLY A 127 5.82 5.53 -16.19
C GLY A 127 4.45 4.87 -16.38
N HIS A 128 4.06 3.92 -15.52
CA HIS A 128 2.79 3.21 -15.61
C HIS A 128 1.72 3.85 -14.71
N PRO A 129 0.60 4.38 -15.24
CA PRO A 129 -0.40 5.11 -14.44
C PRO A 129 -0.93 4.32 -13.25
N PHE A 130 -1.16 3.01 -13.42
CA PHE A 130 -1.67 2.17 -12.33
C PHE A 130 -0.62 1.92 -11.24
N SER A 131 0.67 1.70 -11.59
CA SER A 131 1.73 1.52 -10.60
C SER A 131 1.93 2.80 -9.80
N LYS A 132 1.99 3.95 -10.48
CA LYS A 132 2.05 5.26 -9.84
C LYS A 132 0.89 5.48 -8.89
N ARG A 133 -0.34 5.07 -9.26
CA ARG A 133 -1.51 5.18 -8.40
C ARG A 133 -1.38 4.36 -7.13
N ILE A 134 -0.91 3.11 -7.23
CA ILE A 134 -0.72 2.22 -6.06
C ILE A 134 0.29 2.84 -5.09
N ILE A 135 1.46 3.25 -5.61
CA ILE A 135 2.52 3.88 -4.80
C ILE A 135 2.03 5.19 -4.18
N GLY A 136 1.35 6.02 -4.98
CA GLY A 136 0.78 7.27 -4.50
C GLY A 136 -0.27 7.08 -3.41
N ASN A 137 -1.12 6.05 -3.51
CA ASN A 137 -2.08 5.73 -2.45
C ASN A 137 -1.39 5.38 -1.14
N ALA A 138 -0.28 4.65 -1.18
CA ALA A 138 0.51 4.37 0.01
C ALA A 138 1.13 5.65 0.60
N LEU A 139 1.66 6.55 -0.23
CA LEU A 139 2.17 7.85 0.23
C LEU A 139 1.09 8.73 0.86
N VAL A 140 -0.13 8.74 0.31
CA VAL A 140 -1.27 9.45 0.91
C VAL A 140 -1.60 8.83 2.28
N ALA A 141 -1.67 7.50 2.38
CA ALA A 141 -1.92 6.84 3.66
C ALA A 141 -0.81 7.11 4.69
N TYR A 142 0.46 7.04 4.28
CA TYR A 142 1.60 7.40 5.13
C TYR A 142 1.49 8.84 5.64
N LEU A 143 1.25 9.81 4.76
CA LEU A 143 1.06 11.22 5.14
C LEU A 143 0.01 11.35 6.26
N LEU A 144 -1.15 10.71 6.07
CA LEU A 144 -2.30 10.83 6.98
C LEU A 144 -2.07 10.10 8.31
N CYS A 145 -1.48 8.92 8.28
CA CYS A 145 -1.45 8.01 9.43
C CYS A 145 -0.16 8.07 10.24
N GLN A 146 0.96 8.51 9.66
CA GLN A 146 2.27 8.46 10.31
C GLN A 146 3.11 9.71 10.05
N GLY A 147 3.27 10.09 8.78
CA GLY A 147 4.11 11.20 8.35
C GLY A 147 3.74 12.53 9.03
N TRP A 148 2.46 12.91 9.01
CA TRP A 148 2.01 14.17 9.63
C TRP A 148 2.39 14.28 11.11
N GLY A 149 2.33 13.19 11.87
CA GLY A 149 2.71 13.18 13.29
C GLY A 149 4.19 13.48 13.53
N ASN A 150 5.06 13.16 12.56
CA ASN A 150 6.51 13.38 12.67
C ASN A 150 6.90 14.85 12.42
N ALA A 151 6.23 15.55 11.49
CA ALA A 151 6.55 16.94 11.15
C ALA A 151 5.30 17.78 10.79
N PRO A 152 4.40 18.05 11.76
CA PRO A 152 3.12 18.71 11.47
C PRO A 152 3.25 20.03 10.73
N GLU A 153 4.16 20.92 11.15
CA GLU A 153 4.35 22.24 10.53
C GLU A 153 4.71 22.15 9.04
N LYS A 154 5.58 21.20 8.67
CA LYS A 154 6.01 21.00 7.29
C LYS A 154 4.92 20.36 6.44
N LEU A 155 4.13 19.47 7.03
CA LEU A 155 3.17 18.63 6.33
C LEU A 155 1.73 19.19 6.34
N ASN A 156 1.44 20.19 7.16
CA ASN A 156 0.12 20.84 7.21
C ASN A 156 -0.42 21.29 5.83
N PRO A 157 0.38 21.86 4.92
CA PRO A 157 -0.10 22.20 3.58
C PRO A 157 -0.57 20.97 2.78
N LEU A 158 0.15 19.84 2.90
CA LEU A 158 -0.22 18.59 2.23
C LEU A 158 -1.45 17.96 2.89
N LEU A 159 -1.56 18.03 4.22
CA LEU A 159 -2.72 17.55 4.95
C LEU A 159 -3.98 18.32 4.58
N LEU A 160 -3.88 19.65 4.42
CA LEU A 160 -5.00 20.47 3.97
C LEU A 160 -5.43 20.12 2.54
N HIS A 161 -4.49 19.85 1.63
CA HIS A 161 -4.85 19.36 0.30
C HIS A 161 -5.53 17.99 0.38
N ALA A 162 -4.99 17.06 1.19
CA ALA A 162 -5.61 15.76 1.41
C ALA A 162 -7.04 15.89 1.96
N SER A 163 -7.31 16.82 2.87
CA SER A 163 -8.68 17.02 3.39
C SER A 163 -9.64 17.45 2.28
N THR A 164 -9.24 18.39 1.41
CA THR A 164 -10.08 18.82 0.28
C THR A 164 -10.37 17.70 -0.72
N LEU A 165 -9.42 16.76 -0.89
CA LEU A 165 -9.62 15.58 -1.73
C LEU A 165 -10.64 14.61 -1.11
N LEU A 166 -10.61 14.46 0.22
CA LEU A 166 -11.41 13.50 0.99
C LEU A 166 -12.76 14.06 1.50
N GLU A 167 -13.02 15.35 1.31
CA GLU A 167 -14.20 16.06 1.83
C GLU A 167 -15.54 15.57 1.29
N ARG A 168 -15.55 14.90 0.12
CA ARG A 168 -16.80 14.47 -0.54
C ARG A 168 -17.09 13.00 -0.26
N ASP A 169 -18.34 12.73 0.07
CA ASP A 169 -18.86 11.36 0.09
C ASP A 169 -18.84 10.74 -1.32
N GLY A 170 -18.38 9.50 -1.41
CA GLY A 170 -18.33 8.73 -2.65
C GLY A 170 -16.91 8.57 -3.23
N PRO A 171 -16.81 8.09 -4.48
CA PRO A 171 -15.51 7.87 -5.11
C PRO A 171 -14.70 9.16 -5.27
N LEU A 172 -13.40 9.08 -5.03
CA LEU A 172 -12.49 10.20 -5.22
C LEU A 172 -12.45 10.63 -6.70
N ASN A 173 -12.29 11.93 -6.92
CA ASN A 173 -12.01 12.43 -8.26
C ASN A 173 -10.61 11.97 -8.69
N ALA A 174 -10.55 11.10 -9.70
CA ALA A 174 -9.29 10.47 -10.13
C ALA A 174 -8.22 11.49 -10.55
N SER A 175 -8.61 12.58 -11.24
CA SER A 175 -7.68 13.62 -11.69
C SER A 175 -7.13 14.44 -10.52
N ALA A 176 -7.99 14.81 -9.56
CA ALA A 176 -7.57 15.50 -8.35
C ALA A 176 -6.62 14.61 -7.52
N GLN A 177 -6.93 13.32 -7.40
CA GLN A 177 -6.06 12.36 -6.72
C GLN A 177 -4.73 12.18 -7.45
N ASP A 178 -4.71 12.14 -8.79
CA ASP A 178 -3.45 12.06 -9.57
C ASP A 178 -2.58 13.29 -9.35
N SER A 179 -3.19 14.47 -9.40
CA SER A 179 -2.52 15.74 -9.15
C SER A 179 -1.89 15.78 -7.75
N PHE A 180 -2.62 15.30 -6.75
CA PHE A 180 -2.10 15.23 -5.39
C PHE A 180 -0.95 14.23 -5.26
N ILE A 181 -1.05 13.06 -5.88
CA ILE A 181 0.04 12.07 -5.90
C ILE A 181 1.31 12.63 -6.56
N GLU A 182 1.18 13.34 -7.68
CA GLU A 182 2.32 14.03 -8.32
C GLU A 182 2.98 15.05 -7.40
N GLN A 183 2.20 15.76 -6.58
CA GLN A 183 2.74 16.66 -5.56
C GLN A 183 3.51 15.90 -4.48
N LEU A 184 2.97 14.79 -3.97
CA LEU A 184 3.61 13.96 -2.94
C LEU A 184 4.93 13.35 -3.43
N LEU A 185 4.96 12.85 -4.67
CA LEU A 185 6.17 12.26 -5.26
C LEU A 185 7.31 13.28 -5.41
N ARG A 186 7.00 14.56 -5.56
CA ARG A 186 7.99 15.64 -5.70
C ARG A 186 8.38 16.28 -4.37
N PHE A 187 7.69 15.94 -3.29
CA PHE A 187 7.91 16.57 -2.00
C PHE A 187 9.24 16.12 -1.39
N GLN A 188 10.11 17.09 -1.09
CA GLN A 188 11.44 16.90 -0.50
C GLN A 188 11.41 17.44 0.94
N GLY A 189 10.76 16.72 1.85
CA GLY A 189 10.60 17.17 3.24
C GLY A 189 9.85 16.21 4.15
N TRP A 190 9.82 14.93 3.77
CA TRP A 190 9.23 13.85 4.56
C TRP A 190 9.89 13.69 5.93
#